data_AF-A0A962TCU2-F1
#
_entry.id   AF-A0A962TCU2-F1
#
_cell.length_a   1.000
_cell.length_b   1.000
_cell.length_c   1.000
_cell.angle_alpha   90.00
_cell.angle_beta   90.00
_cell.angle_gamma   90.00
#
_symmetry.space_group_name_H-M   'P 1'
#
loop_
_entity.id
_entity.type
_entity.pdbx_description
1 polymer ?
#
loop_
_entity_poly.entity_id
_entity_poly.type
_entity_poly.pdbx_seq_one_letter_code
_entity_poly.pdbx_strand_id
1 'polypeptide(L)'
;MQDANTNNDNSASPAGTRAHWIALAVMVITVLALDLLIAAWFGHGAGPFFATVAADIVTIAVAWWLYQRLVSRPLLRLGDMLSPGAAGTIDFTRRADQGRGAGTSRLASDLNRFHTACDSALIELAASASRLIPISKELADAYGFQAQRAGMQRMYSQTVANAVGTMRATTDTVSSHVNATNDALNDTQANVDSCQAVFRETSTSMTALVNQIDQASSRVTDLAAQSSDIGRIIGVINEIADQTNLL
;
A
#
# COMPACT_ATOMS: atom_id res chain seq x y z
N MET A 1 -35.42 5.22 -22.27
CA MET A 1 -36.65 5.33 -23.08
C MET A 1 -37.60 4.28 -22.55
N GLN A 2 -38.74 4.73 -22.03
CA GLN A 2 -40.04 4.05 -21.96
C GLN A 2 -40.05 2.62 -21.38
N ASP A 3 -40.47 2.51 -20.12
CA ASP A 3 -41.42 1.47 -19.76
C ASP A 3 -42.39 2.00 -18.71
N ALA A 4 -43.66 1.93 -19.11
CA ALA A 4 -44.83 2.34 -18.35
C ALA A 4 -45.00 1.40 -17.16
N ASN A 5 -44.96 1.93 -15.94
CA ASN A 5 -45.58 1.28 -14.81
C ASN A 5 -46.74 2.14 -14.30
N THR A 6 -47.86 1.93 -14.97
CA THR A 6 -49.21 2.25 -14.51
C THR A 6 -49.47 1.47 -13.22
N ASN A 7 -49.05 2.00 -12.07
CA ASN A 7 -49.50 1.48 -10.79
C ASN A 7 -50.34 2.52 -10.07
N ASN A 8 -51.59 2.54 -10.56
CA ASN A 8 -52.79 2.60 -9.74
C ASN A 8 -52.70 3.57 -8.57
N ASP A 9 -52.91 4.84 -8.91
CA ASP A 9 -53.27 5.92 -8.01
C ASP A 9 -54.66 5.66 -7.43
N ASN A 10 -54.81 4.55 -6.70
CA ASN A 10 -55.89 4.32 -5.75
C ASN A 10 -55.55 5.15 -4.51
N SER A 11 -55.51 6.47 -4.71
CA SER A 11 -55.81 7.41 -3.66
C SER A 11 -57.23 7.08 -3.22
N ALA A 12 -57.35 6.15 -2.27
CA ALA A 12 -58.58 5.88 -1.55
C ALA A 12 -59.01 7.23 -0.99
N SER A 13 -59.95 7.84 -1.70
CA SER A 13 -60.38 9.20 -1.44
C SER A 13 -60.73 9.33 0.04
N PRO A 14 -60.39 10.45 0.70
CA PRO A 14 -60.79 10.71 2.08
C PRO A 14 -62.32 10.73 2.26
N ALA A 15 -63.08 10.58 1.17
CA ALA A 15 -64.52 10.42 1.16
C ALA A 15 -64.98 9.15 1.89
N GLY A 16 -64.24 8.03 1.86
CA GLY A 16 -64.64 6.79 2.51
C GLY A 16 -64.64 6.88 4.05
N THR A 17 -63.54 7.33 4.64
CA THR A 17 -63.44 7.51 6.10
C THR A 17 -64.39 8.59 6.61
N ARG A 18 -64.52 9.70 5.86
CA ARG A 18 -65.55 10.71 6.15
C ARG A 18 -66.94 10.10 6.06
N ALA A 19 -67.23 9.27 5.07
CA ALA A 19 -68.55 8.65 4.91
C ALA A 19 -68.91 7.75 6.11
N HIS A 20 -67.97 7.02 6.70
CA HIS A 20 -68.26 6.17 7.86
C HIS A 20 -68.54 6.98 9.14
N TRP A 21 -67.74 8.02 9.40
CA TRP A 21 -67.94 8.92 10.55
C TRP A 21 -69.17 9.80 10.36
N ILE A 22 -69.44 10.24 9.14
CA ILE A 22 -70.67 10.97 8.78
C ILE A 22 -71.87 10.04 8.92
N ALA A 23 -71.81 8.78 8.49
CA ALA A 23 -72.90 7.83 8.65
C ALA A 23 -73.19 7.53 10.13
N LEU A 24 -72.17 7.37 10.97
CA LEU A 24 -72.34 7.20 12.42
C LEU A 24 -72.90 8.46 13.07
N ALA A 25 -72.40 9.64 12.72
CA ALA A 25 -72.91 10.91 13.23
C ALA A 25 -74.36 11.14 12.80
N VAL A 26 -74.69 10.87 11.54
CA VAL A 26 -76.06 10.95 11.01
C VAL A 26 -76.97 9.95 11.72
N MET A 27 -76.53 8.70 11.93
CA MET A 27 -77.29 7.69 12.67
C MET A 27 -77.61 8.18 14.10
N VAL A 28 -76.60 8.66 14.84
CA VAL A 28 -76.80 9.17 16.21
C VAL A 28 -77.73 10.38 16.22
N ILE A 29 -77.54 11.33 15.29
CA ILE A 29 -78.41 12.51 15.16
C ILE A 29 -79.85 12.09 14.84
N THR A 30 -80.06 11.10 13.96
CA THR A 30 -81.39 10.61 13.63
C THR A 30 -82.07 9.90 14.79
N VAL A 31 -81.32 9.16 15.61
CA VAL A 31 -81.85 8.51 16.82
C VAL A 31 -82.28 9.58 17.83
N LEU A 32 -81.39 10.54 18.14
CA LEU A 32 -81.69 11.64 19.06
C LEU A 32 -82.89 12.50 18.58
N ALA A 33 -83.00 12.76 17.28
CA ALA A 33 -84.12 13.48 16.70
C ALA A 33 -85.43 12.68 16.79
N LEU A 34 -85.36 11.35 16.63
CA LEU A 34 -86.50 10.45 16.79
C LEU A 34 -86.98 10.42 18.25
N ASP A 35 -86.06 10.40 19.22
CA ASP A 35 -86.40 10.43 20.64
C ASP A 35 -87.10 11.73 21.04
N LEU A 36 -86.64 12.87 20.49
CA LEU A 36 -87.25 14.17 20.73
C LEU A 36 -88.67 14.26 20.12
N LEU A 37 -88.88 13.66 18.94
CA LEU A 37 -90.20 13.56 18.32
C LEU A 37 -91.16 12.65 19.10
N ILE A 38 -90.69 11.50 19.58
CA ILE A 38 -91.49 10.58 20.40
C ILE A 38 -91.90 11.26 21.71
N ALA A 39 -90.98 11.97 22.36
CA ALA A 39 -91.24 12.74 23.57
C ALA A 39 -92.29 13.86 23.35
N ALA A 40 -92.24 14.53 22.20
CA ALA A 40 -93.19 15.59 21.85
C ALA A 40 -94.60 15.07 21.53
N TRP A 41 -94.72 13.90 20.89
CA TRP A 41 -96.01 13.35 20.45
C TRP A 41 -96.79 12.59 21.52
N PHE A 42 -96.11 11.81 22.36
CA PHE A 42 -96.78 10.94 23.34
C PHE A 42 -96.96 11.57 24.73
N GLY A 43 -96.39 12.76 24.96
CA GLY A 43 -96.36 13.40 26.28
C GLY A 43 -95.52 12.62 27.31
N HIS A 44 -95.40 13.16 28.53
CA HIS A 44 -94.55 12.59 29.61
C HIS A 44 -95.16 11.33 30.28
N GLY A 45 -95.64 10.37 29.49
CA GLY A 45 -96.03 9.05 29.98
C GLY A 45 -94.81 8.16 30.23
N ALA A 46 -94.90 7.24 31.20
CA ALA A 46 -93.78 6.34 31.52
C ALA A 46 -93.43 5.36 30.38
N GLY A 47 -94.40 4.99 29.54
CA GLY A 47 -94.22 4.01 28.44
C GLY A 47 -93.17 4.41 27.37
N PRO A 48 -93.31 5.55 26.67
CA PRO A 48 -92.36 5.96 25.62
C PRO A 48 -90.94 6.21 26.15
N PHE A 49 -90.79 6.61 27.43
CA PHE A 49 -89.49 6.83 28.05
C PHE A 49 -88.61 5.57 28.10
N PHE A 50 -89.20 4.40 28.40
CA PHE A 50 -88.43 3.15 28.42
C PHE A 50 -88.01 2.70 27.02
N ALA A 51 -88.79 3.03 25.99
CA ALA A 51 -88.47 2.67 24.61
C ALA A 51 -87.32 3.51 24.03
N THR A 52 -87.28 4.82 24.30
CA THR A 52 -86.19 5.71 23.87
C THR A 52 -84.87 5.33 24.56
N VAL A 53 -84.91 5.07 25.87
CA VAL A 53 -83.73 4.63 26.62
C VAL A 53 -83.19 3.30 26.09
N ALA A 54 -84.06 2.36 25.72
CA ALA A 54 -83.62 1.10 25.12
C ALA A 54 -82.96 1.30 23.74
N ALA A 55 -83.49 2.20 22.90
CA ALA A 55 -82.91 2.54 21.60
C ALA A 55 -81.53 3.22 21.72
N ASP A 56 -81.37 4.11 22.70
CA ASP A 56 -80.09 4.74 23.02
C ASP A 56 -79.04 3.70 23.45
N ILE A 57 -79.40 2.77 24.34
CA ILE A 57 -78.49 1.71 24.79
C ILE A 57 -78.04 0.86 23.60
N VAL A 58 -78.94 0.49 22.70
CA VAL A 58 -78.59 -0.29 21.50
C VAL A 58 -77.67 0.50 20.57
N THR A 59 -77.94 1.78 20.35
CA THR A 59 -77.12 2.65 19.49
C THR A 59 -75.71 2.80 20.04
N ILE A 60 -75.58 3.03 21.35
CA ILE A 60 -74.29 3.10 22.05
C ILE A 60 -73.56 1.75 21.97
N ALA A 61 -74.25 0.63 22.17
CA ALA A 61 -73.65 -0.69 22.09
C ALA A 61 -73.12 -1.01 20.68
N VAL A 62 -73.88 -0.66 19.63
CA VAL A 62 -73.47 -0.85 18.23
C VAL A 62 -72.29 0.07 17.88
N ALA A 63 -72.33 1.34 18.29
CA ALA A 63 -71.23 2.28 18.09
C ALA A 63 -69.95 1.81 18.80
N TRP A 64 -70.06 1.31 20.03
CA TRP A 64 -68.95 0.73 20.78
C TRP A 64 -68.37 -0.51 20.10
N TRP A 65 -69.23 -1.42 19.63
CA TRP A 65 -68.80 -2.62 18.90
C TRP A 65 -68.09 -2.27 17.58
N LEU A 66 -68.59 -1.30 16.83
CA LEU A 66 -67.96 -0.79 15.61
C LEU A 66 -66.62 -0.13 15.90
N TYR A 67 -66.52 0.70 16.95
CA TYR A 67 -65.26 1.31 17.38
C TYR A 67 -64.20 0.26 17.72
N GLN A 68 -64.58 -0.76 18.49
CA GLN A 68 -63.69 -1.86 18.85
C GLN A 68 -63.22 -2.65 17.61
N ARG A 69 -64.12 -2.88 16.64
CA ARG A 69 -63.81 -3.69 15.46
C ARG A 69 -63.00 -2.94 14.39
N LEU A 70 -63.28 -1.64 14.20
CA LEU A 70 -62.70 -0.83 13.12
C LEU A 70 -61.46 -0.04 13.53
N VAL A 71 -61.31 0.30 14.81
CA VAL A 71 -60.22 1.19 15.29
C VAL A 71 -59.30 0.47 16.27
N SER A 72 -59.82 -0.03 17.41
CA SER A 72 -58.95 -0.55 18.46
C SER A 72 -58.18 -1.81 18.02
N ARG A 73 -58.87 -2.80 17.45
CA ARG A 73 -58.26 -4.06 16.99
C ARG A 73 -57.14 -3.87 15.95
N PRO A 74 -57.32 -3.11 14.85
CA PRO A 74 -56.23 -2.90 13.90
C PRO A 74 -55.08 -2.07 14.47
N LEU A 75 -55.32 -1.08 15.35
CA LEU A 75 -54.25 -0.31 16.00
C LEU A 75 -53.45 -1.16 17.00
N LEU A 76 -54.13 -2.00 17.79
CA LEU A 76 -53.48 -2.95 18.70
C LEU A 76 -52.62 -3.95 17.90
N ARG A 77 -53.11 -4.47 16.77
CA ARG A 77 -52.32 -5.36 15.90
C ARG A 77 -51.07 -4.69 15.33
N LEU A 78 -51.14 -3.41 14.95
CA LEU A 78 -49.98 -2.64 14.51
C LEU A 78 -49.01 -2.38 15.67
N GLY A 79 -49.53 -2.13 16.87
CA GLY A 79 -48.73 -2.00 18.09
C GLY A 79 -48.03 -3.30 18.49
N ASP A 80 -48.70 -4.44 18.34
CA ASP A 80 -48.14 -5.77 18.61
C ASP A 80 -47.03 -6.14 17.60
N MET A 81 -47.14 -5.68 16.35
CA MET A 81 -46.07 -5.84 15.34
C MET A 81 -44.83 -4.99 15.63
N LEU A 82 -45.01 -3.85 16.28
CA LEU A 82 -43.93 -2.95 16.72
C LEU A 82 -43.41 -3.29 18.12
N SER A 83 -44.11 -4.16 18.85
CA SER A 83 -43.67 -4.64 20.15
C SER A 83 -42.55 -5.65 19.95
N PRO A 84 -41.40 -5.50 20.61
CA PRO A 84 -40.34 -6.49 20.54
C PRO A 84 -40.94 -7.85 20.96
N GLY A 85 -40.71 -8.88 20.15
CA GLY A 85 -41.15 -10.23 20.48
C GLY A 85 -40.48 -10.71 21.79
N ALA A 86 -40.87 -11.89 22.27
CA ALA A 86 -40.34 -12.48 23.52
C ALA A 86 -38.80 -12.58 23.61
N ALA A 87 -38.08 -12.38 22.50
CA ALA A 87 -36.62 -12.38 22.41
C ALA A 87 -35.98 -10.97 22.32
N GLY A 88 -36.74 -9.88 22.42
CA GLY A 88 -36.23 -8.51 22.30
C GLY A 88 -35.87 -8.07 20.86
N THR A 89 -36.03 -8.95 19.88
CA THR A 89 -35.78 -8.68 18.45
C THR A 89 -37.06 -8.31 17.72
N ILE A 90 -36.98 -7.26 16.92
CA ILE A 90 -38.05 -6.82 16.00
C ILE A 90 -37.88 -7.61 14.70
N ASP A 91 -38.86 -8.44 14.36
CA ASP A 91 -38.85 -9.24 13.13
C ASP A 91 -39.24 -8.37 11.94
N PHE A 92 -38.20 -7.84 11.28
CA PHE A 92 -38.31 -7.14 10.01
C PHE A 92 -38.58 -8.09 8.82
N THR A 93 -39.39 -9.13 8.99
CA THR A 93 -39.95 -9.90 7.85
C THR A 93 -41.47 -9.77 7.81
N ARG A 94 -42.07 -9.34 8.92
CA ARG A 94 -43.54 -9.25 9.08
C ARG A 94 -44.05 -7.94 8.54
N ARG A 95 -44.96 -8.01 7.57
CA ARG A 95 -45.65 -6.85 7.02
C ARG A 95 -46.97 -6.60 7.73
N ALA A 96 -47.30 -5.33 7.91
CA ALA A 96 -48.59 -4.91 8.41
C ALA A 96 -49.68 -5.17 7.36
N ASP A 97 -50.74 -5.86 7.77
CA ASP A 97 -51.92 -6.10 6.94
C ASP A 97 -52.65 -4.78 6.68
N GLN A 98 -52.92 -4.49 5.40
CA GLN A 98 -53.65 -3.29 5.00
C GLN A 98 -55.14 -3.51 5.23
N GLY A 99 -55.56 -3.36 6.48
CA GLY A 99 -56.96 -3.51 6.88
C GLY A 99 -57.93 -2.58 6.12
N ARG A 100 -59.24 -2.86 6.22
CA ARG A 100 -60.30 -2.23 5.43
C ARG A 100 -60.57 -0.73 5.70
N GLY A 101 -59.92 -0.11 6.69
CA GLY A 101 -60.09 1.30 7.03
C GLY A 101 -59.02 2.20 6.40
N ALA A 102 -59.40 3.28 5.70
CA ALA A 102 -58.46 4.15 4.99
C ALA A 102 -57.38 4.78 5.89
N GLY A 103 -57.72 5.11 7.15
CA GLY A 103 -56.76 5.68 8.12
C GLY A 103 -55.72 4.67 8.62
N THR A 104 -56.14 3.45 8.92
CA THR A 104 -55.24 2.36 9.35
C THR A 104 -54.43 1.79 8.18
N SER A 105 -54.98 1.81 6.96
CA SER A 105 -54.30 1.37 5.74
C SER A 105 -53.10 2.26 5.40
N ARG A 106 -53.21 3.58 5.53
CA ARG A 106 -52.09 4.51 5.30
C ARG A 106 -50.95 4.29 6.29
N LEU A 107 -51.25 4.14 7.58
CA LEU A 107 -50.26 3.86 8.61
C LEU A 107 -49.56 2.50 8.37
N ALA A 108 -50.31 1.47 7.98
CA ALA A 108 -49.75 0.17 7.62
C ALA A 108 -48.81 0.27 6.39
N SER A 109 -49.15 1.10 5.41
CA SER A 109 -48.31 1.36 4.23
C SER A 109 -47.00 2.08 4.60
N ASP A 110 -47.08 3.15 5.39
CA ASP A 110 -45.90 3.90 5.84
C ASP A 110 -44.98 3.02 6.71
N LEU A 111 -45.56 2.18 7.57
CA LEU A 111 -44.81 1.19 8.35
C LEU A 111 -44.09 0.17 7.46
N ASN A 112 -44.79 -0.38 6.46
CA ASN A 112 -44.18 -1.31 5.50
C ASN A 112 -43.06 -0.66 4.67
N ARG A 113 -43.18 0.64 4.36
CA ARG A 113 -42.13 1.38 3.64
C ARG A 113 -40.90 1.61 4.51
N PHE A 114 -41.09 2.04 5.77
CA PHE A 114 -40.02 2.15 6.75
C PHE A 114 -39.31 0.80 6.93
N HIS A 115 -40.12 -0.25 7.04
CA HIS A 115 -39.64 -1.61 7.20
C HIS A 115 -38.80 -2.09 6.00
N THR A 116 -39.24 -1.83 4.78
CA THR A 116 -38.46 -2.10 3.55
C THR A 116 -37.14 -1.34 3.53
N ALA A 117 -37.13 -0.08 4.00
CA ALA A 117 -35.90 0.71 4.09
C ALA A 117 -34.91 0.11 5.11
N CYS A 118 -35.38 -0.29 6.29
CA CYS A 118 -34.54 -0.97 7.29
C CYS A 118 -33.97 -2.30 6.76
N ASP A 119 -34.79 -3.13 6.10
CA ASP A 119 -34.35 -4.38 5.51
C ASP A 119 -33.25 -4.16 4.46
N SER A 120 -33.45 -3.19 3.55
CA SER A 120 -32.45 -2.83 2.54
C SER A 120 -31.13 -2.35 3.15
N ALA A 121 -31.17 -1.52 4.20
CA ALA A 121 -29.99 -1.05 4.90
C ALA A 121 -29.25 -2.19 5.64
N LEU A 122 -29.99 -3.14 6.23
CA LEU A 122 -29.41 -4.32 6.88
C LEU A 122 -28.74 -5.26 5.86
N ILE A 123 -29.35 -5.45 4.69
CA ILE A 123 -28.77 -6.23 3.59
C ILE A 123 -27.48 -5.57 3.10
N GLU A 124 -27.46 -4.26 2.91
CA GLU A 124 -26.28 -3.52 2.48
C GLU A 124 -25.16 -3.57 3.53
N LEU A 125 -25.52 -3.45 4.81
CA LEU A 125 -24.57 -3.58 5.93
C LEU A 125 -23.99 -5.00 5.99
N ALA A 126 -24.83 -6.04 5.87
CA ALA A 126 -24.39 -7.43 5.84
C ALA A 126 -23.48 -7.71 4.64
N ALA A 127 -23.81 -7.18 3.46
CA ALA A 127 -22.98 -7.28 2.27
C ALA A 127 -21.62 -6.58 2.45
N SER A 128 -21.61 -5.41 3.08
CA SER A 128 -20.39 -4.66 3.39
C SER A 128 -19.51 -5.40 4.39
N ALA A 129 -20.10 -5.95 5.46
CA ALA A 129 -19.39 -6.79 6.43
C ALA A 129 -18.83 -8.05 5.77
N SER A 130 -19.61 -8.71 4.91
CA SER A 130 -19.18 -9.89 4.14
C SER A 130 -18.00 -9.59 3.20
N ARG A 131 -17.94 -8.38 2.62
CA ARG A 131 -16.79 -7.93 1.82
C ARG A 131 -15.57 -7.56 2.66
N LEU A 132 -15.75 -7.09 3.89
CA LEU A 132 -14.65 -6.70 4.77
C LEU A 132 -13.83 -7.90 5.27
N ILE A 133 -14.47 -9.06 5.47
CA ILE A 133 -13.82 -10.30 5.92
C ILE A 133 -12.70 -10.75 4.96
N PRO A 134 -12.94 -10.96 3.64
CA PRO A 134 -11.89 -11.38 2.72
C PRO A 134 -10.80 -10.32 2.56
N ILE A 135 -11.16 -9.03 2.56
CA ILE A 135 -10.17 -7.93 2.51
C ILE A 135 -9.23 -7.99 3.71
N SER A 136 -9.77 -8.22 4.90
CA SER A 136 -8.96 -8.33 6.13
C SER A 136 -8.03 -9.55 6.09
N LYS A 137 -8.48 -10.66 5.49
CA LYS A 137 -7.67 -11.86 5.29
C LYS A 137 -6.55 -11.62 4.27
N GLU A 138 -6.87 -11.04 3.12
CA GLU A 138 -5.88 -10.67 2.10
C GLU A 138 -4.84 -9.70 2.66
N LEU A 139 -5.28 -8.74 3.48
CA LEU A 139 -4.38 -7.83 4.18
C LEU A 139 -3.46 -8.57 5.15
N ALA A 140 -3.98 -9.52 5.93
CA ALA A 140 -3.17 -10.34 6.84
C ALA A 140 -2.13 -11.18 6.07
N ASP A 141 -2.51 -11.79 4.96
CA ASP A 141 -1.61 -12.55 4.09
C ASP A 141 -0.53 -11.64 3.49
N ALA A 142 -0.90 -10.44 3.02
CA ALA A 142 0.02 -9.43 2.51
C ALA A 142 1.03 -8.98 3.58
N TYR A 143 0.60 -8.79 4.84
CA TYR A 143 1.50 -8.50 5.95
C TYR A 143 2.46 -9.67 6.23
N GLY A 144 1.99 -10.92 6.12
CA GLY A 144 2.84 -12.11 6.21
C GLY A 144 3.95 -12.12 5.16
N PHE A 145 3.60 -11.89 3.90
CA PHE A 145 4.58 -11.76 2.81
C PHE A 145 5.54 -10.58 3.04
N GLN A 146 5.04 -9.44 3.49
CA GLN A 146 5.88 -8.28 3.76
C GLN A 146 6.88 -8.55 4.89
N ALA A 147 6.48 -9.25 5.95
CA ALA A 147 7.38 -9.66 7.02
C ALA A 147 8.48 -10.61 6.52
N GLN A 148 8.13 -11.58 5.66
CA GLN A 148 9.10 -12.47 5.02
C GLN A 148 10.10 -11.69 4.16
N ARG A 149 9.61 -10.74 3.34
CA ARG A 149 10.45 -9.88 2.50
C ARG A 149 11.38 -9.00 3.34
N ALA A 150 10.89 -8.46 4.46
CA ALA A 150 11.73 -7.72 5.41
C ALA A 150 12.84 -8.60 6.02
N GLY A 151 12.54 -9.86 6.34
CA GLY A 151 13.53 -10.84 6.77
C GLY A 151 14.61 -11.11 5.72
N MET A 152 14.21 -11.33 4.47
CA MET A 152 15.13 -11.50 3.34
C MET A 152 15.98 -10.25 3.10
N GLN A 153 15.38 -9.05 3.15
CA GLN A 153 16.09 -7.79 2.97
C GLN A 153 17.14 -7.55 4.06
N ARG A 154 16.85 -7.95 5.31
CA ARG A 154 17.84 -7.94 6.39
C ARG A 154 19.02 -8.85 6.07
N MET A 155 18.76 -10.05 5.55
CA MET A 155 19.83 -10.99 5.14
C MET A 155 20.67 -10.42 4.00
N TYR A 156 20.04 -9.86 2.96
CA TYR A 156 20.77 -9.18 1.87
C TYR A 156 21.61 -8.03 2.37
N SER A 157 21.07 -7.20 3.27
CA SER A 157 21.81 -6.09 3.87
C SER A 157 23.03 -6.58 4.65
N GLN A 158 22.92 -7.70 5.37
CA GLN A 158 24.05 -8.32 6.07
C GLN A 158 25.12 -8.81 5.07
N THR A 159 24.71 -9.44 3.98
CA THR A 159 25.62 -9.90 2.92
C THR A 159 26.35 -8.73 2.27
N VAL A 160 25.64 -7.64 1.96
CA VAL A 160 26.27 -6.42 1.42
C VAL A 160 27.24 -5.81 2.42
N ALA A 161 26.88 -5.73 3.71
CA ALA A 161 27.77 -5.24 4.75
C ALA A 161 29.06 -6.07 4.85
N ASN A 162 28.95 -7.41 4.78
CA ASN A 162 30.10 -8.30 4.74
C ASN A 162 30.95 -8.08 3.47
N ALA A 163 30.33 -7.95 2.31
CA ALA A 163 31.04 -7.69 1.05
C ALA A 163 31.81 -6.35 1.11
N VAL A 164 31.21 -5.30 1.68
CA VAL A 164 31.88 -4.02 1.92
C VAL A 164 33.05 -4.18 2.90
N GLY A 165 32.90 -5.00 3.93
CA GLY A 165 34.00 -5.36 4.85
C GLY A 165 35.17 -6.03 4.11
N THR A 166 34.89 -7.02 3.27
CA THR A 166 35.90 -7.67 2.42
C THR A 166 36.55 -6.70 1.45
N MET A 167 35.76 -5.84 0.80
CA MET A 167 36.30 -4.81 -0.11
C MET A 167 37.26 -3.86 0.61
N ARG A 168 36.93 -3.44 1.83
CA ARG A 168 37.81 -2.59 2.65
C ARG A 168 39.14 -3.30 2.95
N ALA A 169 39.09 -4.56 3.36
CA ALA A 169 40.30 -5.36 3.60
C ALA A 169 41.16 -5.52 2.32
N THR A 170 40.50 -5.71 1.17
CA THR A 170 41.18 -5.75 -0.13
C THR A 170 41.83 -4.40 -0.45
N THR A 171 41.14 -3.28 -0.22
CA THR A 171 41.70 -1.94 -0.44
C THR A 171 42.92 -1.69 0.46
N ASP A 172 42.87 -2.08 1.73
CA ASP A 172 44.01 -1.97 2.65
C ASP A 172 45.21 -2.82 2.17
N THR A 173 44.93 -4.03 1.70
CA THR A 173 45.95 -4.93 1.12
C THR A 173 46.57 -4.33 -0.15
N VAL A 174 45.76 -3.76 -1.04
CA VAL A 174 46.24 -3.07 -2.25
C VAL A 174 47.11 -1.87 -1.88
N SER A 175 46.70 -1.07 -0.90
CA SER A 175 47.50 0.05 -0.40
C SER A 175 48.85 -0.42 0.15
N SER A 176 48.87 -1.52 0.90
CA SER A 176 50.11 -2.12 1.39
C SER A 176 51.02 -2.59 0.25
N HIS A 177 50.46 -3.20 -0.79
CA HIS A 177 51.24 -3.61 -1.96
C HIS A 177 51.82 -2.44 -2.75
N VAL A 178 51.07 -1.35 -2.88
CA VAL A 178 51.56 -0.11 -3.51
C VAL A 178 52.74 0.45 -2.73
N ASN A 179 52.66 0.51 -1.40
CA ASN A 179 53.77 0.97 -0.56
C ASN A 179 55.00 0.07 -0.72
N ALA A 180 54.84 -1.25 -0.63
CA ALA A 180 55.94 -2.19 -0.82
C ALA A 180 56.57 -2.09 -2.23
N THR A 181 55.77 -1.79 -3.25
CA THR A 181 56.27 -1.57 -4.62
C THR A 181 57.07 -0.27 -4.72
N ASN A 182 56.61 0.81 -4.07
CA ASN A 182 57.37 2.06 -4.02
C ASN A 182 58.71 1.87 -3.30
N ASP A 183 58.74 1.12 -2.20
CA ASP A 183 59.99 0.81 -1.49
C ASP A 183 60.95 0.03 -2.39
N ALA A 184 60.46 -1.01 -3.08
CA ALA A 184 61.26 -1.78 -4.04
C ALA A 184 61.76 -0.94 -5.23
N LEU A 185 60.98 0.04 -5.69
CA LEU A 185 61.41 0.99 -6.73
C LEU A 185 62.52 1.91 -6.23
N ASN A 186 62.44 2.39 -4.98
CA ASN A 186 63.49 3.20 -4.37
C ASN A 186 64.80 2.41 -4.26
N ASP A 187 64.74 1.15 -3.81
CA ASP A 187 65.90 0.26 -3.75
C ASP A 187 66.49 -0.01 -5.14
N THR A 188 65.62 -0.21 -6.14
CA THR A 188 66.04 -0.41 -7.53
C THR A 188 66.73 0.84 -8.08
N GLN A 189 66.21 2.03 -7.78
CA GLN A 189 66.82 3.30 -8.18
C GLN A 189 68.21 3.46 -7.57
N ALA A 190 68.37 3.16 -6.28
CA ALA A 190 69.68 3.20 -5.61
C ALA A 190 70.69 2.23 -6.27
N ASN A 191 70.25 1.03 -6.64
CA ASN A 191 71.08 0.07 -7.36
C ASN A 191 71.47 0.56 -8.77
N VAL A 192 70.55 1.20 -9.50
CA VAL A 192 70.84 1.80 -10.81
C VAL A 192 71.86 2.93 -10.68
N ASP A 193 71.72 3.80 -9.69
CA ASP A 193 72.66 4.89 -9.43
C ASP A 193 74.07 4.36 -9.11
N SER A 194 74.15 3.31 -8.29
CA SER A 194 75.42 2.61 -8.00
C SER A 194 76.03 1.99 -9.26
N CYS A 195 75.21 1.33 -10.10
CA CYS A 195 75.68 0.74 -11.34
C CYS A 195 76.21 1.81 -12.31
N GLN A 196 75.54 2.96 -12.40
CA GLN A 196 75.98 4.09 -13.19
C GLN A 196 77.33 4.64 -12.71
N ALA A 197 77.57 4.68 -11.40
CA ALA A 197 78.86 5.08 -10.84
C ALA A 197 79.99 4.13 -11.27
N VAL A 198 79.77 2.81 -11.18
CA VAL A 198 80.73 1.79 -11.62
C VAL A 198 81.03 1.89 -13.12
N PHE A 199 80.01 2.14 -13.95
CA PHE A 199 80.21 2.36 -15.39
C PHE A 199 81.07 3.59 -15.69
N ARG A 200 80.88 4.69 -14.95
CA ARG A 200 81.73 5.90 -15.10
C ARG A 200 83.18 5.62 -14.72
N GLU A 201 83.41 4.88 -13.63
CA GLU A 201 84.75 4.47 -13.21
C GLU A 201 85.42 3.54 -14.24
N THR A 202 84.66 2.59 -14.75
CA THR A 202 85.13 1.66 -15.80
C THR A 202 85.49 2.42 -17.08
N SER A 203 84.66 3.36 -17.51
CA SER A 203 84.94 4.20 -18.68
C SER A 203 86.21 5.04 -18.47
N THR A 204 86.39 5.62 -17.29
CA THR A 204 87.60 6.40 -16.96
C THR A 204 88.85 5.52 -16.99
N SER A 205 88.76 4.30 -16.44
CA SER A 205 89.85 3.32 -16.46
C SER A 205 90.20 2.87 -17.88
N MET A 206 89.20 2.66 -18.74
CA MET A 206 89.43 2.38 -20.16
C MET A 206 90.17 3.53 -20.86
N THR A 207 89.76 4.78 -20.63
CA THR A 207 90.46 5.94 -21.21
C THR A 207 91.92 6.02 -20.72
N ALA A 208 92.17 5.76 -19.43
CA ALA A 208 93.52 5.69 -18.89
C ALA A 208 94.35 4.57 -19.54
N LEU A 209 93.76 3.40 -19.76
CA LEU A 209 94.41 2.27 -20.42
C LEU A 209 94.78 2.59 -21.87
N VAL A 210 93.88 3.23 -22.62
CA VAL A 210 94.17 3.70 -24.00
C VAL A 210 95.36 4.64 -24.01
N ASN A 211 95.40 5.63 -23.11
CA ASN A 211 96.54 6.54 -23.00
C ASN A 211 97.86 5.83 -22.67
N GLN A 212 97.82 4.79 -21.83
CA GLN A 212 99.01 3.98 -21.52
C GLN A 212 99.47 3.16 -22.73
N ILE A 213 98.54 2.60 -23.50
CA ILE A 213 98.85 1.87 -24.75
C ILE A 213 99.50 2.80 -25.77
N ASP A 214 98.98 4.02 -25.94
CA ASP A 214 99.55 5.02 -26.86
C ASP A 214 100.98 5.42 -26.44
N GLN A 215 101.21 5.63 -25.15
CA GLN A 215 102.56 5.91 -24.63
C GLN A 215 103.53 4.74 -24.84
N ALA A 216 103.08 3.51 -24.61
CA ALA A 216 103.89 2.31 -24.85
C ALA A 216 104.24 2.17 -26.34
N SER A 217 103.27 2.41 -27.24
CA SER A 217 103.47 2.40 -28.69
C SER A 217 104.51 3.45 -29.14
N SER A 218 104.43 4.66 -28.58
CA SER A 218 105.44 5.71 -28.82
C SER A 218 106.84 5.27 -28.40
N ARG A 219 106.98 4.69 -27.20
CA ARG A 219 108.29 4.19 -26.72
C ARG A 219 108.85 3.07 -27.57
N VAL A 220 108.01 2.17 -28.06
CA VAL A 220 108.43 1.11 -29.00
C VAL A 220 108.92 1.72 -30.32
N THR A 221 108.25 2.77 -30.80
CA THR A 221 108.66 3.50 -32.01
C THR A 221 110.01 4.20 -31.81
N ASP A 222 110.21 4.86 -30.68
CA ASP A 222 111.49 5.50 -30.32
C ASP A 222 112.62 4.47 -30.21
N LEU A 223 112.35 3.32 -29.58
CA LEU A 223 113.31 2.22 -29.46
C LEU A 223 113.68 1.63 -30.83
N ALA A 224 112.72 1.49 -31.74
CA ALA A 224 112.96 1.04 -33.10
C ALA A 224 113.86 2.03 -33.87
N ALA A 225 113.64 3.33 -33.71
CA ALA A 225 114.49 4.38 -34.29
C ALA A 225 115.93 4.31 -33.75
N GLN A 226 116.09 4.22 -32.42
CA GLN A 226 117.42 4.07 -31.79
C GLN A 226 118.13 2.79 -32.24
N SER A 227 117.41 1.68 -32.39
CA SER A 227 117.97 0.42 -32.87
C SER A 227 118.44 0.51 -34.33
N SER A 228 117.71 1.27 -35.16
CA SER A 228 118.10 1.57 -36.54
C SER A 228 119.40 2.41 -36.60
N ASP A 229 119.51 3.43 -35.75
CA ASP A 229 120.73 4.24 -35.63
C ASP A 229 121.94 3.41 -35.19
N ILE A 230 121.75 2.49 -34.22
CA ILE A 230 122.79 1.53 -33.83
C ILE A 230 123.18 0.64 -35.01
N GLY A 231 122.20 0.13 -35.77
CA GLY A 231 122.45 -0.67 -36.98
C GLY A 231 123.29 0.09 -38.00
N ARG A 232 123.04 1.39 -38.19
CA ARG A 232 123.84 2.27 -39.06
C ARG A 232 125.28 2.42 -38.57
N ILE A 233 125.48 2.60 -37.25
CA ILE A 233 126.81 2.68 -36.65
C ILE A 233 127.56 1.36 -36.82
N ILE A 234 126.90 0.22 -36.58
CA ILE A 234 127.50 -1.11 -36.80
C ILE A 234 127.85 -1.32 -38.28
N GLY A 235 127.05 -0.79 -39.21
CA GLY A 235 127.38 -0.76 -40.64
C GLY A 235 128.71 -0.04 -40.90
N VAL A 236 128.89 1.16 -40.35
CA VAL A 236 130.15 1.92 -40.45
C VAL A 236 131.32 1.18 -39.79
N ILE A 237 131.10 0.53 -38.64
CA ILE A 237 132.15 -0.26 -37.96
C ILE A 237 132.60 -1.43 -38.84
N ASN A 238 131.66 -2.15 -39.46
CA ASN A 238 132.01 -3.23 -40.38
C ASN A 238 132.76 -2.70 -41.61
N GLU A 239 132.36 -1.54 -42.15
CA GLU A 239 133.07 -0.90 -43.27
C GLU A 239 134.52 -0.50 -42.90
N ILE A 240 134.74 0.01 -41.67
CA ILE A 240 136.07 0.29 -41.14
C ILE A 240 136.86 -1.00 -40.90
N ALA A 241 136.22 -2.03 -40.34
CA ALA A 241 136.86 -3.32 -40.10
C ALA A 241 137.32 -3.98 -41.41
N ASP A 242 136.51 -3.91 -42.47
CA ASP A 242 136.89 -4.36 -43.81
C ASP A 242 138.05 -3.52 -44.39
N GLN A 243 138.05 -2.19 -44.20
CA GLN A 243 139.19 -1.34 -44.57
C GLN A 243 140.47 -1.70 -43.80
N THR A 244 140.35 -2.21 -42.57
CA THR A 244 141.50 -2.62 -41.74
C THR A 244 142.00 -4.02 -42.10
N ASN A 245 141.12 -4.91 -42.57
CA ASN A 245 141.47 -6.25 -43.05
C ASN A 245 142.11 -6.23 -44.47
N LEU A 246 141.94 -5.12 -45.20
CA LEU A 246 142.55 -4.86 -46.50
C LEU A 246 143.89 -4.10 -46.43
N LEU A 247 144.31 -3.69 -45.22
CA LEU A 247 145.59 -3.03 -44.90
C LEU A 247 146.59 -4.04 -44.35
#